data_AF-A0A5J4P3P1-F1
#
_entry.id   AF-A0A5J4P3P1-F1
#
_cell.length_a   1.000
_cell.length_b   1.000
_cell.length_c   1.000
_cell.angle_alpha   90.00
_cell.angle_beta   90.00
_cell.angle_gamma   90.00
#
_symmetry.space_group_name_H-M   'P 1'
#
loop_
_entity.id
_entity.type
_entity.pdbx_description
1 polymer ?
#
loop_
_entity_poly.entity_id
_entity_poly.type
_entity_poly.pdbx_seq_one_letter_code
_entity_poly.pdbx_strand_id
1 'polypeptide(L)'
;MLPEKFQHILRVMNTNIDGQRKIMYAICAIKGVGRRYANVVCKKADIDVNKRAGELTDDEVDKLVTVMANPRQYKIPAWFLNRQRDVDDGKNVQLMSAPLETKLREDLERLKRIRAHRGLRHYWG
;
A
#
# COMPACT_ATOMS: atom_id res chain seq x y z
N MET A 1 0.67 -30.31 10.56
CA MET A 1 1.81 -30.24 9.63
C MET A 1 1.93 -28.82 9.14
N LEU A 2 3.07 -28.17 9.36
CA LEU A 2 3.41 -26.95 8.61
C LEU A 2 3.58 -27.36 7.13
N PRO A 3 3.08 -26.60 6.15
CA PRO A 3 3.32 -26.89 4.75
C PRO A 3 4.83 -26.91 4.46
N GLU A 4 5.29 -27.80 3.57
CA GLU A 4 6.72 -28.04 3.30
C GLU A 4 7.50 -26.79 2.84
N LYS A 5 6.81 -25.75 2.37
CA LYS A 5 7.38 -24.46 1.96
C LYS A 5 6.73 -23.34 2.77
N PHE A 6 7.30 -23.04 3.93
CA PHE A 6 6.92 -21.87 4.71
C PHE A 6 8.03 -20.81 4.61
N GLN A 7 7.68 -19.63 4.10
CA GLN A 7 8.61 -18.50 4.05
C GLN A 7 8.42 -17.61 5.28
N HIS A 8 9.45 -17.50 6.11
CA HIS A 8 9.40 -16.65 7.31
C HIS A 8 9.45 -15.16 7.00
N ILE A 9 10.13 -14.77 5.91
CA ILE A 9 10.27 -13.39 5.48
C ILE A 9 9.95 -13.33 4.00
N LEU A 10 8.94 -12.55 3.64
CA LEU A 10 8.62 -12.23 2.25
C LEU A 10 9.02 -10.80 1.96
N ARG A 11 9.56 -10.54 0.78
CA ARG A 11 9.87 -9.19 0.34
C ARG A 11 8.87 -8.73 -0.71
N VAL A 12 8.04 -7.77 -0.34
CA VAL A 12 6.97 -7.23 -1.21
C VAL A 12 7.08 -5.72 -1.25
N MET A 13 7.05 -5.14 -2.46
CA MET A 13 7.09 -3.68 -2.67
C MET A 13 8.23 -2.97 -1.92
N ASN A 14 9.43 -3.55 -1.99
CA ASN A 14 10.66 -3.12 -1.30
C ASN A 14 10.60 -3.15 0.25
N THR A 15 9.61 -3.81 0.83
CA THR A 15 9.48 -3.96 2.29
C THR A 15 9.55 -5.43 2.70
N ASN A 16 10.15 -5.69 3.87
CA ASN A 16 10.20 -7.02 4.45
C ASN A 16 8.92 -7.24 5.28
N ILE A 17 8.19 -8.30 4.95
CA ILE A 17 6.94 -8.70 5.58
C ILE A 17 7.19 -9.97 6.40
N ASP A 18 6.62 -9.99 7.61
CA ASP A 18 6.65 -11.14 8.51
C ASP A 18 5.66 -12.23 8.07
N GLY A 19 6.20 -13.39 7.69
CA GLY A 19 5.47 -14.56 7.22
C GLY A 19 4.64 -15.25 8.29
N GLN A 20 4.95 -15.06 9.59
CA GLN A 20 4.20 -15.67 10.68
C GLN A 20 2.85 -14.99 10.90
N ARG A 21 2.69 -13.72 10.51
CA ARG A 21 1.43 -12.99 10.68
C ARG A 21 0.42 -13.39 9.62
N LYS A 22 -0.87 -13.22 9.97
CA LYS A 22 -1.95 -13.32 8.98
C LYS A 22 -1.75 -12.28 7.89
N ILE A 23 -2.03 -12.67 6.65
CA ILE A 23 -1.77 -11.87 5.45
C ILE A 23 -2.31 -10.44 5.54
N MET A 24 -3.55 -10.27 6.02
CA MET A 24 -4.21 -8.97 6.17
C MET A 24 -3.42 -7.99 7.05
N TYR A 25 -2.74 -8.49 8.09
CA TYR A 25 -1.94 -7.66 8.98
C TYR A 25 -0.49 -7.57 8.53
N ALA A 26 0.02 -8.61 7.89
CA ALA A 26 1.39 -8.65 7.38
C ALA A 26 1.61 -7.56 6.31
N ILE A 27 0.65 -7.41 5.37
CA ILE A 27 0.71 -6.40 4.29
C ILE A 27 0.63 -4.97 4.82
N CYS A 28 0.07 -4.73 6.00
CA CYS A 28 0.02 -3.41 6.61
C CYS A 28 1.42 -2.86 6.96
N ALA A 29 2.48 -3.67 6.89
CA ALA A 29 3.86 -3.19 6.99
C ALA A 29 4.25 -2.27 5.81
N ILE A 30 3.58 -2.39 4.67
CA ILE A 30 3.79 -1.51 3.51
C ILE A 30 3.18 -0.14 3.79
N LYS A 31 4.01 0.91 3.77
CA LYS A 31 3.54 2.30 3.90
C LYS A 31 2.50 2.61 2.81
N GLY A 32 1.40 3.24 3.19
CA GLY A 32 0.27 3.52 2.29
C GLY A 32 -0.79 2.42 2.24
N VAL A 33 -0.59 1.28 2.93
CA VAL A 33 -1.57 0.20 3.03
C VAL A 33 -2.04 0.05 4.46
N GLY A 34 -3.33 0.29 4.69
CA GLY A 34 -3.98 0.07 5.99
C GLY A 34 -4.76 -1.24 6.05
N ARG A 35 -5.26 -1.58 7.25
CA ARG A 35 -6.06 -2.79 7.51
C ARG A 35 -7.24 -2.95 6.55
N ARG A 36 -7.95 -1.85 6.27
CA ARG A 36 -9.12 -1.85 5.38
C ARG A 36 -8.73 -2.12 3.93
N TYR A 37 -7.66 -1.47 3.46
CA TYR A 37 -7.15 -1.67 2.10
C TYR A 37 -6.62 -3.09 1.92
N ALA A 38 -5.84 -3.59 2.87
CA ALA A 38 -5.33 -4.96 2.86
C ALA A 38 -6.46 -6.00 2.78
N ASN A 39 -7.54 -5.81 3.54
CA ASN A 39 -8.70 -6.72 3.50
C ASN A 39 -9.38 -6.71 2.11
N VAL A 40 -9.62 -5.53 1.54
CA VAL A 40 -10.21 -5.42 0.19
C VAL A 40 -9.31 -6.07 -0.85
N VAL A 41 -8.00 -5.83 -0.80
CA VAL A 41 -7.02 -6.43 -1.71
C VAL A 41 -7.03 -7.95 -1.60
N CYS A 42 -6.96 -8.52 -0.40
CA CYS A 42 -6.98 -9.98 -0.21
C CYS A 42 -8.26 -10.60 -0.78
N LYS A 43 -9.41 -9.96 -0.53
CA LYS A 43 -10.71 -10.40 -1.08
C LYS A 43 -10.81 -10.27 -2.59
N LYS A 44 -10.13 -9.28 -3.19
CA LYS A 44 -10.11 -9.09 -4.65
C LYS A 44 -9.10 -9.99 -5.36
N ALA A 45 -8.07 -10.43 -4.65
CA ALA A 45 -7.10 -11.41 -5.11
C ALA A 45 -7.56 -12.87 -4.90
N ASP A 46 -8.77 -13.08 -4.36
CA ASP A 46 -9.33 -14.39 -4.01
C ASP A 46 -8.43 -15.21 -3.05
N ILE A 47 -7.71 -14.51 -2.16
CA ILE A 47 -6.86 -15.12 -1.14
C ILE A 47 -7.60 -15.15 0.20
N ASP A 48 -7.55 -16.29 0.89
CA ASP A 48 -8.13 -16.40 2.23
C ASP A 48 -7.36 -15.51 3.23
N VAL A 49 -8.11 -14.61 3.87
CA VAL A 49 -7.63 -13.67 4.89
C VAL A 49 -7.14 -14.34 6.17
N ASN A 50 -7.47 -15.62 6.40
CA ASN A 50 -6.99 -16.38 7.55
C ASN A 50 -5.64 -17.06 7.33
N LYS A 51 -5.19 -17.21 6.08
CA LYS A 51 -3.87 -17.74 5.76
C LYS A 51 -2.76 -16.88 6.36
N ARG A 52 -1.64 -17.51 6.68
CA ARG A 52 -0.42 -16.79 7.05
C ARG A 52 0.29 -16.31 5.81
N ALA A 53 1.00 -15.19 5.93
CA ALA A 53 1.75 -14.65 4.79
C ALA A 53 2.81 -15.64 4.28
N GLY A 54 3.43 -16.41 5.18
CA GLY A 54 4.43 -17.42 4.84
C GLY A 54 3.91 -18.65 4.09
N GLU A 55 2.59 -18.81 3.97
CA GLU A 55 1.93 -19.91 3.26
C GLU A 55 1.53 -19.53 1.83
N LEU A 56 1.78 -18.28 1.42
CA LEU A 56 1.48 -17.80 0.07
C LEU A 56 2.39 -18.45 -0.97
N THR A 57 1.82 -18.77 -2.13
CA THR A 57 2.61 -19.09 -3.32
C THR A 57 3.09 -17.82 -4.01
N ASP A 58 4.18 -17.91 -4.78
CA ASP A 58 4.72 -16.77 -5.53
C ASP A 58 3.66 -16.18 -6.49
N ASP A 59 2.82 -17.02 -7.11
CA ASP A 59 1.70 -16.58 -7.95
C ASP A 59 0.63 -15.79 -7.17
N GLU A 60 0.32 -16.20 -5.94
CA GLU A 60 -0.60 -15.46 -5.07
C GLU A 60 0.00 -14.10 -4.66
N VAL A 61 1.32 -14.05 -4.42
CA VAL A 61 2.05 -12.80 -4.14
C VAL A 61 1.99 -11.84 -5.33
N ASP A 62 2.24 -12.32 -6.55
CA ASP A 62 2.21 -11.49 -7.76
C ASP A 62 0.79 -10.96 -8.06
N LYS A 63 -0.24 -11.80 -7.88
CA LYS A 63 -1.64 -11.36 -7.95
C LYS A 63 -1.94 -10.28 -6.91
N LEU A 64 -1.42 -10.43 -5.71
CA LEU A 64 -1.63 -9.45 -4.65
C LEU A 64 -0.96 -8.11 -4.99
N VAL A 65 0.27 -8.14 -5.50
CA VAL A 65 1.00 -6.94 -5.93
C VAL A 65 0.29 -6.24 -7.09
N THR A 66 -0.20 -6.98 -8.08
CA THR A 66 -0.92 -6.41 -9.24
C THR A 66 -2.24 -5.75 -8.82
N VAL A 67 -3.01 -6.37 -7.92
CA VAL A 67 -4.24 -5.78 -7.35
C VAL A 67 -3.93 -4.52 -6.54
N MET A 68 -2.85 -4.54 -5.75
CA MET A 68 -2.43 -3.39 -4.96
C MET A 68 -2.00 -2.20 -5.82
N ALA A 69 -1.23 -2.45 -6.88
CA ALA A 69 -0.71 -1.43 -7.77
C ALA A 69 -1.80 -0.83 -8.67
N ASN A 70 -2.75 -1.66 -9.12
CA ASN A 70 -3.79 -1.26 -10.08
C ASN A 70 -5.22 -1.40 -9.53
N PRO A 71 -5.58 -0.76 -8.40
CA PRO A 71 -6.85 -1.02 -7.70
C PRO A 71 -8.09 -0.72 -8.55
N ARG A 72 -7.99 0.26 -9.47
CA ARG A 72 -9.11 0.64 -10.35
C ARG A 72 -9.50 -0.47 -11.33
N GLN A 73 -8.55 -1.27 -11.79
CA GLN A 73 -8.81 -2.38 -12.71
C GLN A 73 -9.60 -3.51 -12.02
N TYR A 74 -9.40 -3.68 -10.71
CA TYR A 74 -10.05 -4.70 -9.88
C TYR A 74 -11.33 -4.21 -9.20
N LYS A 75 -12.00 -3.20 -9.78
CA LYS A 75 -13.28 -2.65 -9.30
C LYS A 75 -13.22 -2.05 -7.88
N ILE A 76 -12.07 -1.51 -7.47
CA ILE A 76 -11.97 -0.73 -6.23
C ILE A 76 -12.35 0.74 -6.55
N PRO A 77 -13.31 1.35 -5.83
CA PRO A 77 -13.75 2.70 -6.11
C PRO A 77 -12.66 3.77 -5.90
N ALA A 78 -12.73 4.85 -6.68
CA ALA A 78 -11.74 5.95 -6.60
C ALA A 78 -11.74 6.67 -5.25
N TRP A 79 -12.90 6.79 -4.59
CA TRP A 79 -13.02 7.40 -3.26
C TRP A 79 -12.29 6.61 -2.16
N PHE A 80 -11.91 5.36 -2.43
CA PHE A 80 -11.19 4.51 -1.49
C PHE A 80 -9.67 4.70 -1.55
N LEU A 81 -9.16 5.36 -2.59
CA LEU A 81 -7.73 5.55 -2.81
C LEU A 81 -7.19 6.69 -1.95
N ASN A 82 -5.91 6.61 -1.58
CA ASN A 82 -5.27 7.58 -0.68
C ASN A 82 -4.86 8.90 -1.37
N ARG A 83 -4.69 8.92 -2.69
CA ARG A 83 -4.40 10.13 -3.47
C ARG A 83 -5.51 10.36 -4.49
N GLN A 84 -6.39 11.30 -4.17
CA GLN A 84 -7.53 11.65 -5.02
C GLN A 84 -7.29 13.00 -5.68
N ARG A 85 -7.61 13.10 -6.97
CA ARG A 85 -7.50 14.28 -7.81
C ARG A 85 -6.19 15.01 -7.54
N ASP A 86 -5.08 14.32 -7.83
CA ASP A 86 -3.75 14.90 -7.68
C ASP A 86 -3.67 16.23 -8.45
N VAL A 87 -2.94 17.19 -7.90
CA VAL A 87 -2.93 18.56 -8.43
C VAL A 87 -2.08 18.67 -9.69
N ASP A 88 -1.13 17.76 -9.88
CA ASP A 88 -0.24 17.79 -11.05
C ASP A 88 -0.91 17.16 -12.27
N ASP A 89 -1.53 15.98 -12.11
CA ASP A 89 -2.05 15.17 -13.22
C ASP A 89 -3.57 14.91 -13.16
N GLY A 90 -4.25 15.32 -12.08
CA GLY A 90 -5.70 15.13 -11.89
C GLY A 90 -6.11 13.69 -11.59
N LYS A 91 -5.17 12.74 -11.49
CA LYS A 91 -5.50 11.31 -11.39
C LYS A 91 -5.80 10.90 -9.96
N ASN A 92 -6.57 9.82 -9.84
CA ASN A 92 -6.81 9.11 -8.59
C ASN A 92 -5.91 7.87 -8.56
N VAL A 93 -4.97 7.82 -7.62
CA VAL A 93 -3.96 6.76 -7.52
C VAL A 93 -3.83 6.26 -6.09
N GLN A 94 -3.36 5.02 -5.93
CA GLN A 94 -2.91 4.51 -4.64
C GLN A 94 -1.39 4.64 -4.57
N LEU A 95 -0.90 5.49 -3.67
CA LEU A 95 0.51 5.62 -3.38
C LEU A 95 0.92 4.63 -2.30
N MET A 96 2.01 3.90 -2.52
CA MET A 96 2.52 2.89 -1.59
C MET A 96 4.04 2.97 -1.54
N SER A 97 4.63 2.54 -0.41
CA SER A 97 6.10 2.50 -0.21
C SER A 97 6.76 3.86 -0.48
N ALA A 98 7.94 3.89 -1.11
CA ALA A 98 8.71 5.11 -1.37
C ALA A 98 7.94 6.23 -2.11
N PRO A 99 7.13 5.97 -3.17
CA PRO A 99 6.32 7.00 -3.84
C PRO A 99 5.45 7.85 -2.91
N LEU A 100 4.96 7.28 -1.80
CA LEU A 100 4.14 8.02 -0.83
C LEU A 100 4.95 9.14 -0.16
N GLU A 101 6.19 8.86 0.23
CA GLU A 101 7.07 9.82 0.90
C GLU A 101 7.54 10.90 -0.05
N THR A 102 7.88 10.52 -1.28
CA THR A 102 8.25 11.48 -2.33
C THR A 102 7.13 12.47 -2.59
N LYS A 103 5.89 11.99 -2.75
CA LYS A 103 4.73 12.85 -2.98
C LYS A 103 4.42 13.76 -1.79
N LEU A 104 4.58 13.26 -0.55
CA LEU A 104 4.44 14.10 0.64
C LEU A 104 5.46 15.24 0.64
N ARG A 105 6.72 14.96 0.25
CA ARG A 105 7.76 15.99 0.17
C ARG A 105 7.46 17.03 -0.91
N GLU A 106 7.03 16.59 -2.10
CA GLU A 106 6.62 17.48 -3.19
C GLU A 106 5.48 18.41 -2.77
N ASP A 107 4.47 17.88 -2.09
CA ASP A 107 3.35 18.69 -1.59
C ASP A 107 3.81 19.76 -0.58
N LEU A 108 4.72 19.39 0.33
CA LEU A 108 5.25 20.32 1.33
C LEU A 108 6.10 21.40 0.69
N GLU A 109 6.98 21.05 -0.26
CA GLU A 109 7.79 22.02 -0.99
C GLU A 109 6.92 22.99 -1.80
N ARG A 110 5.85 22.50 -2.43
CA ARG A 110 4.88 23.37 -3.10
C ARG A 110 4.22 24.35 -2.12
N LEU A 111 3.80 23.90 -0.94
CA LEU A 111 3.19 24.79 0.06
C LEU A 111 4.16 25.84 0.59
N LYS A 112 5.43 25.48 0.79
CA LYS A 112 6.49 26.42 1.17
C LYS A 112 6.73 27.45 0.07
N ARG A 113 6.78 27.01 -1.19
CA ARG A 113 6.97 27.90 -2.36
C ARG A 113 5.88 28.95 -2.48
N ILE A 114 4.62 28.59 -2.23
CA ILE A 114 3.47 29.51 -2.26
C ILE A 114 3.37 30.34 -0.97
N ARG A 115 4.19 30.06 0.06
CA ARG A 115 4.11 30.65 1.41
C ARG A 115 2.75 30.45 2.07
N ALA A 116 2.11 29.31 1.80
CA ALA A 116 0.85 28.98 2.47
C ALA A 116 1.09 28.74 3.97
N HIS A 117 0.20 29.27 4.82
CA HIS A 117 0.33 29.14 6.28
C HIS A 117 0.52 27.68 6.75
N ARG A 118 -0.16 26.72 6.11
CA ARG A 118 0.02 25.28 6.37
C ARG A 118 1.45 24.80 6.13
N GLY A 119 2.08 25.24 5.04
CA GLY A 119 3.45 24.88 4.70
C GLY A 119 4.48 25.52 5.62
N LEU A 120 4.24 26.78 6.00
CA LEU A 120 5.11 27.51 6.93
C LEU A 120 5.10 26.89 8.33
N ARG A 121 3.92 26.55 8.86
CA ARG A 121 3.85 25.85 10.16
C ARG A 121 4.56 24.50 10.13
N HIS A 122 4.34 23.70 9.08
CA HIS A 122 5.06 22.43 8.95
C HIS A 122 6.58 22.62 8.84
N TYR A 123 7.06 23.77 8.32
CA TYR A 123 8.48 24.06 8.26
C TYR A 123 9.07 24.43 9.64
N TRP A 124 8.29 25.08 10.50
CA TRP A 124 8.73 25.53 11.82
C TRP A 124 8.70 24.44 12.90
N GLY A 125 7.95 23.34 12.69
CA GLY A 125 7.74 22.27 13.67
C GLY A 125 6.45 22.47 14.46
#